data_AF-T0ZZI5-F1
#
_entry.id   AF-T0ZZI5-F1
#
_cell.length_a   1.000
_cell.length_b   1.000
_cell.length_c   1.000
_cell.angle_alpha   90.00
_cell.angle_beta   90.00
_cell.angle_gamma   90.00
#
_symmetry.space_group_name_H-M   'P 1'
#
loop_
_entity.id
_entity.type
_entity.pdbx_description
1 polymer ?
#
loop_
_entity_poly.entity_id
_entity_poly.type
_entity_poly.pdbx_seq_one_letter_code
_entity_poly.pdbx_strand_id
1 'polypeptide(L)'
;MSNVSKVLKDDGARRDAISLHARSILVEAGAGSGKTAVMAGRIAVMLAEGVLPRSVAAVTFTELAASELLSRVREFVAELSAGKIAAELRVALPDGLSQAQQDNLAAASAA
;
A
#
# COMPACT_ATOMS: atom_id res chain seq x y z
N MET A 1 1.36 16.30 20.22
CA MET A 1 -0.08 16.01 20.16
C MET A 1 -0.24 14.62 19.55
N SER A 2 -0.53 13.60 20.37
CA SER A 2 -0.63 12.20 19.91
C SER A 2 -1.85 12.07 19.00
N ASN A 3 -1.61 11.90 17.71
CA ASN A 3 -2.67 11.64 16.74
C ASN A 3 -3.06 10.16 16.91
N VAL A 4 -3.93 9.87 17.89
CA VAL A 4 -4.47 8.52 18.10
C VAL A 4 -5.34 8.22 16.88
N SER A 5 -4.79 7.44 15.95
CA SER A 5 -5.52 6.92 14.80
C SER A 5 -6.74 6.18 15.33
N LYS A 6 -7.94 6.61 14.94
CA LYS A 6 -9.19 5.95 15.35
C LYS A 6 -9.15 4.50 14.84
N VAL A 7 -9.04 3.55 15.76
CA VAL A 7 -9.08 2.11 15.44
C VAL A 7 -10.43 1.80 14.79
N LEU A 8 -10.41 1.26 13.59
CA LEU A 8 -11.61 0.87 12.85
C LEU A 8 -11.89 -0.63 13.05
N LYS A 9 -13.17 -1.00 12.91
CA LYS A 9 -13.58 -2.42 13.04
C LYS A 9 -12.93 -3.33 12.00
N ASP A 10 -12.55 -2.78 10.84
CA ASP A 10 -11.96 -3.51 9.72
C ASP A 10 -10.43 -3.42 9.65
N ASP A 11 -9.76 -2.88 10.67
CA ASP A 11 -8.30 -2.70 10.68
C ASP A 11 -7.52 -4.01 10.47
N GLY A 12 -8.00 -5.12 11.04
CA GLY A 12 -7.41 -6.44 10.82
C GLY A 12 -7.48 -6.85 9.34
N ALA A 13 -8.63 -6.67 8.70
CA ALA A 13 -8.81 -6.98 7.29
C ALA A 13 -7.96 -6.07 6.38
N ARG A 14 -7.80 -4.79 6.74
CA ARG A 14 -6.90 -3.86 6.02
C ARG A 14 -5.45 -4.28 6.12
N ARG A 15 -4.99 -4.66 7.32
CA ARG A 15 -3.63 -5.17 7.54
C ARG A 15 -3.36 -6.39 6.67
N ASP A 16 -4.26 -7.37 6.68
CA ASP A 16 -4.14 -8.59 5.88
C ASP A 16 -4.14 -8.26 4.37
N ALA A 17 -5.05 -7.39 3.93
CA ALA A 17 -5.14 -6.97 2.54
C ALA A 17 -3.87 -6.24 2.06
N ILE A 18 -3.16 -5.54 2.93
CA ILE A 18 -1.94 -4.81 2.58
C ILE A 18 -0.68 -5.68 2.68
N SER A 19 -0.60 -6.60 3.66
CA SER A 19 0.67 -7.27 4.01
C SER A 19 0.74 -8.75 3.64
N LEU A 20 -0.39 -9.41 3.39
CA LEU A 20 -0.41 -10.86 3.18
C LEU A 20 -0.21 -11.22 1.70
N HIS A 21 1.04 -11.40 1.29
CA HIS A 21 1.41 -11.67 -0.11
C HIS A 21 1.63 -13.16 -0.45
N ALA A 22 1.77 -14.03 0.55
CA ALA A 22 2.08 -15.45 0.35
C ALA A 22 0.89 -16.33 -0.11
N ARG A 23 -0.32 -15.76 -0.20
CA ARG A 23 -1.53 -16.47 -0.63
C ARG A 23 -2.50 -15.55 -1.37
N SER A 24 -3.39 -16.15 -2.15
CA SER A 24 -4.53 -15.44 -2.75
C SER A 24 -5.55 -15.06 -1.67
N ILE A 25 -6.12 -13.86 -1.77
CA ILE A 25 -7.16 -13.35 -0.88
C ILE A 25 -8.31 -12.76 -1.71
N LEU A 26 -9.52 -12.85 -1.16
CA LEU A 26 -10.69 -12.11 -1.64
C LEU A 26 -11.02 -11.05 -0.60
N VAL A 27 -11.15 -9.79 -1.04
CA VAL A 27 -11.50 -8.66 -0.17
C VAL A 27 -12.87 -8.15 -0.57
N GLU A 28 -13.83 -8.28 0.34
CA GLU A 28 -15.15 -7.65 0.19
C GLU A 28 -15.10 -6.23 0.76
N ALA A 29 -15.52 -5.25 -0.04
CA ALA A 29 -15.38 -3.84 0.32
C ALA A 29 -16.57 -3.01 -0.16
N GLY A 30 -17.23 -2.32 0.77
CA GLY A 30 -18.29 -1.36 0.45
C GLY A 30 -17.77 -0.06 -0.18
N ALA A 31 -18.70 0.79 -0.66
CA ALA A 31 -18.37 2.14 -1.10
C ALA A 31 -17.77 2.96 0.06
N GLY A 32 -16.80 3.83 -0.24
CA GLY A 32 -16.15 4.68 0.78
C GLY A 32 -15.20 3.97 1.75
N SER A 33 -15.00 2.65 1.62
CA SER A 33 -14.11 1.87 2.49
C SER A 33 -12.60 2.12 2.27
N GLY A 34 -12.22 2.97 1.31
CA GLY A 34 -10.81 3.19 0.99
C GLY A 34 -10.15 2.05 0.20
N LYS A 35 -10.94 1.22 -0.52
CA LYS A 35 -10.46 0.10 -1.36
C LYS A 35 -9.25 0.45 -2.23
N THR A 36 -9.24 1.62 -2.87
CA THR A 36 -8.14 2.06 -3.74
C THR A 36 -6.86 2.32 -2.95
N ALA A 37 -6.97 2.92 -1.76
CA ALA A 37 -5.82 3.16 -0.88
C ALA A 37 -5.25 1.83 -0.34
N VAL A 38 -6.11 0.88 0.03
CA VAL A 38 -5.68 -0.47 0.45
C VAL A 38 -4.93 -1.18 -0.70
N MET A 39 -5.47 -1.14 -1.92
CA MET A 39 -4.82 -1.75 -3.09
C MET A 39 -3.49 -1.08 -3.44
N ALA A 40 -3.43 0.25 -3.42
CA ALA A 40 -2.18 0.98 -3.64
C ALA A 40 -1.14 0.68 -2.56
N GLY A 41 -1.57 0.62 -1.31
CA GLY A 41 -0.75 0.24 -0.17
C GLY A 41 -0.16 -1.15 -0.31
N ARG A 42 -0.97 -2.13 -0.73
CA ARG A 42 -0.52 -3.50 -1.02
C ARG A 42 0.62 -3.51 -2.03
N ILE A 43 0.45 -2.82 -3.15
CA ILE A 43 1.50 -2.73 -4.18
C ILE A 43 2.76 -2.06 -3.61
N ALA A 44 2.62 -0.93 -2.90
CA ALA A 44 3.76 -0.25 -2.29
C ALA A 44 4.53 -1.14 -1.30
N VAL A 45 3.83 -1.93 -0.48
CA VAL A 45 4.48 -2.88 0.45
C VAL A 45 5.16 -4.02 -0.29
N MET A 46 4.56 -4.56 -1.36
CA MET A 46 5.23 -5.56 -2.21
C MET A 46 6.54 -5.02 -2.79
N LEU A 47 6.55 -3.77 -3.25
CA LEU A 47 7.78 -3.13 -3.75
C LEU A 47 8.81 -2.95 -2.63
N ALA A 48 8.38 -2.55 -1.43
CA ALA A 48 9.24 -2.45 -0.26
C ALA A 48 9.84 -3.82 0.15
N GLU A 49 9.10 -4.91 -0.05
CA GLU A 49 9.57 -6.29 0.13
C GLU A 49 10.54 -6.76 -0.98
N GLY A 50 10.81 -5.93 -1.98
CA GLY A 50 11.77 -6.22 -3.06
C GLY A 50 11.13 -6.83 -4.31
N VAL A 51 9.80 -6.89 -4.40
CA VAL A 51 9.12 -7.27 -5.64
C VAL A 51 9.38 -6.21 -6.71
N LEU A 52 9.80 -6.65 -7.90
CA LEU A 52 10.09 -5.74 -8.99
C LEU A 52 8.78 -5.17 -9.59
N PRO A 53 8.69 -3.88 -9.92
CA PRO A 53 7.47 -3.28 -10.49
C PRO A 53 6.93 -4.04 -11.70
N ARG A 54 7.83 -4.47 -12.60
CA ARG A 54 7.48 -5.27 -13.80
C ARG A 54 6.88 -6.65 -13.52
N SER A 55 6.96 -7.12 -12.27
CA SER A 55 6.37 -8.40 -11.84
C SER A 55 4.96 -8.23 -11.25
N VAL A 56 4.44 -6.99 -11.17
CA VAL A 56 3.12 -6.69 -10.63
C VAL A 56 2.19 -6.27 -11.76
N ALA A 57 1.07 -6.98 -11.92
CA ALA A 57 -0.02 -6.60 -12.80
C ALA A 57 -1.23 -6.19 -11.96
N ALA A 58 -1.66 -4.93 -12.07
CA ALA A 58 -2.88 -4.41 -11.46
C ALA A 58 -3.91 -4.14 -12.56
N VAL A 59 -5.09 -4.76 -12.44
CA VAL A 59 -6.16 -4.68 -13.45
C VAL A 59 -7.38 -4.00 -12.84
N THR A 60 -7.95 -3.05 -13.57
CA THR A 60 -9.16 -2.30 -13.19
C THR A 60 -10.19 -2.34 -14.32
N PHE A 61 -11.44 -2.02 -13.99
CA PHE A 61 -12.52 -2.00 -14.98
C PHE A 61 -12.45 -0.79 -15.94
N THR A 62 -11.85 0.33 -15.50
CA THR A 62 -11.74 1.57 -16.29
C THR A 62 -10.32 2.10 -16.30
N GLU A 63 -9.98 2.85 -17.35
CA GLU A 63 -8.69 3.57 -17.48
C GLU A 63 -8.51 4.64 -16.40
N LEU A 64 -9.60 5.31 -16.00
CA LEU A 64 -9.58 6.28 -14.92
C LEU A 64 -9.17 5.62 -13.59
N ALA A 65 -9.78 4.47 -13.26
CA ALA A 65 -9.42 3.74 -12.05
C ALA A 65 -7.98 3.21 -12.10
N ALA A 66 -7.49 2.80 -13.27
CA ALA A 66 -6.10 2.40 -13.46
C ALA A 66 -5.14 3.58 -13.18
N SER A 67 -5.45 4.74 -13.74
CA SER A 67 -4.64 5.96 -13.58
C SER A 67 -4.63 6.46 -12.14
N GLU A 68 -5.78 6.44 -11.46
CA GLU A 68 -5.90 6.79 -10.05
C GLU A 68 -5.11 5.84 -9.15
N LEU A 69 -5.22 4.52 -9.39
CA LEU A 69 -4.45 3.52 -8.65
C LEU A 69 -2.95 3.74 -8.84
N LEU A 70 -2.49 3.93 -10.07
CA LEU A 70 -1.08 4.17 -10.36
C LEU A 70 -0.56 5.45 -9.69
N SER A 71 -1.33 6.53 -9.75
CA SER A 71 -0.98 7.80 -9.09
C SER A 71 -0.83 7.60 -7.59
N ARG A 72 -1.78 6.90 -6.96
CA ARG A 72 -1.74 6.61 -5.52
C ARG A 72 -0.58 5.71 -5.13
N VAL A 73 -0.22 4.72 -5.95
CA VAL A 73 0.97 3.88 -5.71
C VAL A 73 2.23 4.74 -5.69
N ARG A 74 2.39 5.64 -6.67
CA ARG A 74 3.55 6.55 -6.73
C ARG A 74 3.62 7.47 -5.51
N GLU A 75 2.49 8.01 -5.07
CA GLU A 75 2.37 8.83 -3.87
C GLU A 75 2.86 8.06 -2.63
N PHE A 76 2.32 6.86 -2.40
CA PHE A 76 2.73 6.05 -1.24
C PHE A 76 4.19 5.61 -1.31
N VAL A 77 4.71 5.24 -2.48
CA VAL A 77 6.14 4.92 -2.64
C VAL A 77 6.99 6.14 -2.28
N ALA A 78 6.64 7.33 -2.75
CA ALA A 78 7.38 8.56 -2.44
C ALA A 78 7.35 8.91 -0.94
N GLU A 79 6.18 8.81 -0.31
CA GLU A 79 6.04 9.05 1.13
C GLU A 79 6.85 8.06 1.96
N LEU A 80 6.73 6.77 1.65
CA LEU A 80 7.42 5.69 2.36
C LEU A 80 8.94 5.77 2.19
N SER A 81 9.43 6.09 0.99
CA SER A 81 10.85 6.36 0.75
C SER A 81 11.37 7.57 1.53
N ALA A 82 10.50 8.53 1.85
CA ALA A 82 10.82 9.69 2.70
C ALA A 82 10.61 9.41 4.20
N GLY A 83 10.35 8.16 4.60
CA GLY A 83 10.09 7.76 5.98
C GLY A 83 8.75 8.25 6.53
N LYS A 84 7.83 8.69 5.67
CA LYS A 84 6.48 9.14 6.05
C LYS A 84 5.48 8.02 5.81
N ILE A 85 4.61 7.79 6.80
CA ILE A 85 3.58 6.76 6.73
C ILE A 85 2.22 7.45 6.59
N ALA A 86 1.60 7.29 5.42
CA ALA A 86 0.21 7.68 5.16
C ALA A 86 -0.73 7.11 6.23
N ALA A 87 -1.79 7.83 6.56
CA ALA A 87 -2.73 7.40 7.59
C ALA A 87 -3.34 6.02 7.29
N GLU A 88 -3.60 5.76 6.02
CA GLU A 88 -4.17 4.53 5.49
C GLU A 88 -3.24 3.32 5.64
N LEU A 89 -1.92 3.53 5.71
CA LEU A 89 -0.92 2.46 5.78
C LEU A 89 -0.47 2.16 7.22
N ARG A 90 -0.74 3.04 8.18
CA ARG A 90 -0.32 2.86 9.59
C ARG A 90 -0.80 1.55 10.20
N VAL A 91 -1.94 1.04 9.75
CA VAL A 91 -2.47 -0.24 10.23
C VAL A 91 -1.60 -1.43 9.82
N ALA A 92 -0.92 -1.35 8.67
CA ALA A 92 -0.05 -2.38 8.14
C ALA A 92 1.44 -2.14 8.47
N LEU A 93 1.83 -0.87 8.64
CA LEU A 93 3.19 -0.44 8.92
C LEU A 93 3.22 0.37 10.23
N PRO A 94 2.91 -0.25 11.39
CA PRO A 94 2.86 0.48 12.67
C PRO A 94 4.23 1.05 13.07
N ASP A 95 5.30 0.35 12.71
CA ASP A 95 6.68 0.70 13.04
C ASP A 95 7.44 1.32 11.85
N GLY A 96 6.74 1.55 10.73
CA GLY A 96 7.34 2.05 9.49
C GLY A 96 8.11 0.99 8.71
N LEU A 97 9.05 1.46 7.88
CA LEU A 97 9.89 0.62 7.03
C LEU A 97 11.31 0.54 7.58
N SER A 98 11.89 -0.66 7.49
CA SER A 98 13.33 -0.86 7.67
C SER A 98 14.14 -0.17 6.58
N GLN A 99 15.45 0.04 6.81
CA GLN A 99 16.33 0.64 5.81
C GLN A 99 16.34 -0.15 4.49
N ALA A 100 16.43 -1.48 4.57
CA ALA A 100 16.41 -2.34 3.38
C ALA A 100 15.11 -2.18 2.57
N GLN A 101 13.97 -2.00 3.24
CA GLN A 101 12.69 -1.75 2.57
C GLN A 101 12.64 -0.38 1.90
N GLN A 102 13.24 0.66 2.51
CA GLN A 102 13.36 1.98 1.89
C GLN A 102 14.29 1.94 0.66
N ASP A 103 15.40 1.20 0.74
CA ASP A 103 16.34 1.03 -0.37
C ASP A 103 15.67 0.29 -1.55
N ASN A 104 14.86 -0.74 -1.26
CA ASN A 104 14.05 -1.43 -2.26
C ASN A 104 13.06 -0.49 -2.95
N LEU A 105 12.38 0.38 -2.20
CA LEU A 105 11.47 1.37 -2.78
C LEU A 105 12.20 2.40 -3.65
N ALA A 106 13.38 2.86 -3.22
CA ALA A 106 14.20 3.77 -4.01
C ALA A 106 14.59 3.12 -5.34
N ALA A 107 15.04 1.86 -5.32
CA ALA A 107 15.36 1.11 -6.53
C ALA A 107 14.13 0.87 -7.43
N ALA A 108 12.98 0.55 -6.84
CA ALA A 108 11.73 0.34 -7.57
C ALA A 108 11.22 1.63 -8.25
N SER A 109 11.47 2.80 -7.66
CA SER A 109 11.08 4.09 -8.24
C SER A 109 11.95 4.55 -9.40
N ALA A 110 13.15 3.98 -9.54
CA ALA A 110 14.12 4.30 -10.60
C ALA A 110 14.04 3.34 -11.82
N ALA A 111 13.21 2.29 -11.74
CA ALA A 111 13.03 1.25 -12.76
C ALA A 111 11.79 1.51 -13.64
#